data_AF-A0AA40KKM6-F1
#
_entry.id   AF-A0AA40KKM6-F1
#
_cell.length_a   1.000
_cell.length_b   1.000
_cell.length_c   1.000
_cell.angle_alpha   90.00
_cell.angle_beta   90.00
_cell.angle_gamma   90.00
#
_symmetry.space_group_name_H-M   'P 1'
#
loop_
_entity.id
_entity.type
_entity.pdbx_description
1 polymer ?
#
loop_
_entity_poly.entity_id
_entity_poly.type
_entity_poly.pdbx_seq_one_letter_code
_entity_poly.pdbx_strand_id
1 'polypeptide(L)' 'MPFDFNYAVKEEAFGNDYSHNAISDGDIVRGEYRVQLPDGRLQIVRYTADWKHGFSAQVSYDGNPRFDVPRPPSNFAGY' A
#
# COMPACT_ATOMS: atom_id res chain seq x y z
N MET A 1 22.54 -7.61 -2.08
CA MET A 1 22.01 -8.75 -2.86
C MET A 1 20.80 -8.26 -3.62
N PRO A 2 20.76 -8.43 -4.95
CA PRO A 2 19.59 -8.07 -5.75
C PRO A 2 18.37 -8.91 -5.39
N PHE A 3 17.18 -8.35 -5.53
CA PHE A 3 15.92 -9.07 -5.38
C PHE A 3 14.85 -8.46 -6.28
N ASP A 4 13.83 -9.25 -6.57
CA ASP A 4 12.61 -8.81 -7.24
C ASP A 4 11.45 -9.62 -6.66
N PHE A 5 10.43 -8.93 -6.15
CA PHE A 5 9.22 -9.59 -5.68
C PHE A 5 7.97 -8.76 -6.01
N ASN A 6 6.85 -9.47 -6.07
CA ASN A 6 5.53 -8.91 -6.21
C ASN A 6 4.52 -9.80 -5.49
N TYR A 7 3.60 -9.20 -4.76
CA TYR A 7 2.41 -9.89 -4.25
C TYR A 7 1.19 -8.97 -4.31
N ALA A 8 0.01 -9.59 -4.41
CA ALA A 8 -1.27 -8.91 -4.33
C ALA A 8 -2.26 -9.77 -3.54
N VAL A 9 -3.09 -9.11 -2.74
CA VAL A 9 -4.20 -9.70 -2.00
C VAL A 9 -5.46 -9.00 -2.50
N LYS A 10 -6.39 -9.78 -3.03
CA LYS A 10 -7.71 -9.31 -3.43
C LYS A 10 -8.75 -10.23 -2.82
N GLU A 11 -9.51 -9.71 -1.87
CA GLU A 11 -10.52 -10.46 -1.14
C GLU A 11 -11.80 -9.63 -1.05
N GLU A 12 -12.77 -9.97 -1.90
CA GLU A 12 -14.01 -9.20 -2.02
C GLU A 12 -14.90 -9.31 -0.78
N ALA A 13 -14.83 -10.42 -0.03
CA ALA A 13 -15.65 -10.66 1.15
C ALA A 13 -15.39 -9.66 2.29
N PHE A 14 -14.16 -9.17 2.42
CA PHE A 14 -13.76 -8.22 3.47
C PHE A 14 -13.29 -6.88 2.91
N GLY A 15 -13.35 -6.69 1.58
CA GLY A 15 -12.92 -5.46 0.91
C GLY A 15 -11.42 -5.21 0.96
N ASN A 16 -10.62 -6.25 1.20
CA ASN A 16 -9.17 -6.17 1.26
C ASN A 16 -8.61 -6.16 -0.18
N ASP A 17 -8.01 -5.03 -0.58
CA ASP A 17 -7.25 -4.91 -1.83
C ASP A 17 -5.92 -4.21 -1.54
N TYR A 18 -4.86 -5.01 -1.56
CA TYR A 18 -3.49 -4.55 -1.30
C TYR A 18 -2.52 -5.18 -2.29
N SER A 19 -1.57 -4.42 -2.80
CA SER A 19 -0.48 -4.96 -3.61
C SER A 19 0.85 -4.34 -3.24
N HIS A 20 1.95 -5.06 -3.41
CA HIS A 20 3.29 -4.55 -3.19
C HIS A 20 4.27 -5.22 -4.13
N ASN A 21 5.06 -4.42 -4.82
CA ASN A 21 6.22 -4.87 -5.55
C ASN A 21 7.47 -4.09 -5.14
N ALA A 22 8.61 -4.75 -5.19
CA ALA A 22 9.89 -4.06 -5.05
C ALA A 22 11.00 -4.82 -5.77
N ILE A 23 11.90 -4.05 -6.36
CA ILE A 23 13.09 -4.51 -7.03
C ILE A 23 14.31 -3.81 -6.43
N SER A 24 15.41 -4.54 -6.30
CA SER A 24 16.71 -4.03 -5.90
C SER A 24 17.78 -4.54 -6.85
N ASP A 25 18.62 -3.62 -7.33
CA ASP A 25 19.85 -3.96 -8.06
C ASP A 25 21.02 -4.30 -7.12
N GLY A 26 20.79 -4.20 -5.80
CA GLY A 26 21.81 -4.38 -4.76
C GLY A 26 22.25 -3.08 -4.10
N ASP A 27 22.05 -1.93 -4.74
CA ASP A 27 22.41 -0.59 -4.24
C ASP A 27 21.18 0.30 -4.03
N ILE A 28 20.21 0.22 -4.93
CA ILE A 28 18.97 1.00 -4.92
C ILE A 28 17.77 0.07 -4.92
N VAL A 29 16.87 0.28 -3.97
CA VAL A 29 15.55 -0.37 -3.92
C VAL A 29 14.51 0.57 -4.52
N ARG A 30 13.66 0.07 -5.41
CA ARG A 30 12.48 0.78 -5.91
C ARG A 30 11.26 -0.10 -5.73
N GLY A 31 10.16 0.46 -5.26
CA GLY A 31 8.94 -0.30 -5.08
C GLY A 31 7.70 0.57 -5.09
N GLU A 32 6.56 -0.10 -5.20
CA GLU A 32 5.25 0.50 -5.09
C GLU A 32 4.37 -0.38 -4.20
N TYR A 33 3.67 0.24 -3.25
CA TYR A 33 2.58 -0.43 -2.55
C TYR A 33 1.26 0.30 -2.80
N ARG A 34 0.17 -0.47 -2.84
CA ARG A 34 -1.20 0.01 -3.05
C ARG A 34 -2.09 -0.49 -1.94
N VAL A 35 -2.96 0.39 -1.46
CA VAL A 35 -3.89 0.11 -0.36
C VAL A 35 -5.23 0.74 -0.67
N GLN A 36 -6.29 -0.07 -0.73
CA GLN A 36 -7.65 0.43 -0.78
C GLN A 36 -8.04 0.99 0.59
N LEU A 37 -8.37 2.28 0.64
CA LEU A 37 -8.77 2.97 1.87
C LEU A 37 -10.27 2.81 2.13
N PRO A 38 -10.71 2.90 3.40
CA PRO A 38 -12.12 2.84 3.77
C PRO A 38 -13.00 3.93 3.14
N ASP A 39 -12.40 5.07 2.76
CA ASP A 39 -13.10 6.17 2.09
C ASP A 39 -13.28 5.95 0.58
N GLY A 40 -12.89 4.77 0.07
CA GLY A 40 -13.00 4.39 -1.34
C GLY A 40 -11.82 4.84 -2.21
N ARG A 41 -10.86 5.60 -1.69
CA ARG A 41 -9.65 5.95 -2.45
C ARG A 41 -8.64 4.83 -2.47
N LEU A 42 -7.89 4.72 -3.56
CA LEU A 42 -6.71 3.88 -3.63
C LEU A 42 -5.49 4.72 -3.29
N GLN A 43 -4.83 4.43 -2.17
CA GLN A 43 -3.53 5.01 -1.86
C GLN A 43 -2.45 4.25 -2.62
N ILE A 44 -1.61 4.97 -3.35
CA ILE A 44 -0.48 4.44 -4.11
C ILE A 44 0.78 5.12 -3.60
N VAL A 45 1.73 4.35 -3.08
CA VAL A 45 3.00 4.86 -2.58
C VAL A 45 4.14 4.27 -3.38
N ARG A 46 4.86 5.13 -4.07
CA ARG A 46 6.06 4.80 -4.83
C ARG A 46 7.26 5.24 -4.04
N TYR A 47 8.23 4.37 -3.85
CA TYR A 47 9.40 4.68 -3.06
C TYR A 47 10.70 4.29 -3.75
N THR A 48 11.76 4.97 -3.36
CA THR A 48 13.14 4.66 -3.70
C THR A 48 13.97 4.74 -2.43
N ALA A 49 14.84 3.76 -2.21
CA ALA A 49 15.76 3.75 -1.08
C ALA A 49 17.18 3.44 -1.55
N ASP A 50 18.13 4.24 -1.10
CA ASP A 50 19.56 4.02 -1.35
C ASP A 50 20.39 4.48 -0.13
N TRP A 51 21.69 4.13 -0.10
CA TRP A 51 22.58 4.46 1.01
C TRP A 51 22.96 5.95 1.08
N LYS A 52 22.79 6.71 -0.01
CA LYS A 52 23.25 8.09 -0.17
C LYS A 52 22.18 9.12 0.17
N HIS A 53 20.93 8.86 -0.20
CA HIS A 53 19.77 9.73 -0.04
C HIS A 53 18.76 9.16 0.98
N GLY A 54 18.95 7.92 1.44
CA GLY A 54 18.05 7.24 2.35
C GLY A 54 16.75 6.83 1.65
N PHE A 55 15.65 6.80 2.41
CA PHE A 55 14.32 6.45 1.90
C PHE A 55 13.56 7.70 1.46
N SER A 56 13.03 7.69 0.24
CA SER A 56 12.16 8.73 -0.31
C SER A 56 10.92 8.10 -0.92
N ALA A 57 9.75 8.70 -0.67
CA ALA A 57 8.48 8.19 -1.19
C ALA A 57 7.57 9.31 -1.68
N GLN A 58 6.84 9.01 -2.76
CA GLN A 58 5.74 9.80 -3.27
C GLN A 58 4.43 9.07 -2.98
N VAL A 59 3.53 9.74 -2.26
CA VAL A 59 2.19 9.24 -1.97
C VAL A 59 1.21 9.92 -2.90
N SER A 60 0.36 9.12 -3.55
CA SER A 60 -0.72 9.58 -4.42
C SER A 60 -2.01 8.85 -4.07
N TYR A 61 -3.13 9.45 -4.44
CA TYR A 61 -4.46 8.89 -4.20
C TYR A 61 -5.22 8.87 -5.52
N ASP A 62 -5.84 7.74 -5.83
CA ASP A 62 -6.76 7.62 -6.95
C ASP A 62 -8.20 7.44 -6.43
N GLY A 63 -9.18 7.97 -7.15
CA GLY A 63 -10.59 8.01 -6.75
C GLY A 63 -11.01 9.20 -5.89
N ASN A 64 -12.31 9.24 -5.57
CA ASN A 64 -12.93 10.32 -4.78
C ASN A 64 -13.15 9.87 -3.33
N PRO A 65 -12.82 10.70 -2.33
CA PRO A 65 -13.12 10.39 -0.95
C PRO A 65 -14.63 10.38 -0.71
N ARG A 66 -15.14 9.32 -0.08
CA ARG A 66 -16.49 9.22 0.46
C ARG A 66 -16.44 9.38 1.98
N PHE A 67 -17.21 10.33 2.50
CA PHE A 67 -17.23 10.66 3.93
C PHE A 67 -18.44 10.08 4.66
N ASP A 68 -19.33 9.47 3.90
CA ASP A 68 -20.64 8.95 4.26
C ASP A 68 -20.59 7.47 4.68
N VAL A 69 -19.38 6.89 4.81
CA VAL A 69 -19.19 5.53 5.34
C VAL A 69 -19.28 5.58 6.86
N PRO A 70 -20.29 4.97 7.50
CA PRO A 70 -20.32 4.83 8.95
C PRO A 70 -19.08 4.06 9.37
N ARG A 71 -18.39 4.53 10.41
CA ARG A 71 -17.33 3.75 11.07
C ARG A 71 -17.88 2.34 11.31
N PRO A 72 -17.22 1.26 10.80
CA PRO A 72 -17.68 -0.08 11.11
C PRO A 72 -17.76 -0.23 12.63
N PRO A 73 -18.88 -0.76 13.18
CA PRO A 73 -19.00 -0.94 14.62
C PRO A 73 -17.81 -1.78 15.10
N SER A 74 -17.14 -1.30 16.13
CA SER A 74 -15.97 -1.93 16.74
C SER A 74 -16.37 -3.25 17.40
N ASN A 75 -16.52 -4.33 16.62
CA ASN A 75 -16.73 -5.68 17.13
C ASN A 75 -15.40 -6.44 17.25
N PHE A 76 -14.35 -5.78 17.75
CA PHE A 76 -13.18 -6.49 18.29
C PHE A 76 -13.54 -6.97 19.71
N ALA A 77 -14.30 -8.06 19.80
CA ALA A 77 -14.31 -8.89 21.01
C ALA A 77 -12.96 -9.61 21.03
N GLY A 78 -12.06 -9.15 21.92
CA GLY A 78 -10.78 -9.80 22.15
C GLY A 78 -10.96 -11.25 22.58
N TYR A 79 -10.09 -12.12 22.06
CA TYR A 79 -9.82 -13.45 22.60
C TYR A 79 -8.99 -13.34 23.87
#